data_AF-A0A1Q9RVX1-F1
#
_entry.id   AF-A0A1Q9RVX1-F1
#
_cell.length_a   1.000
_cell.length_b   1.000
_cell.length_c   1.000
_cell.angle_alpha   90.00
_cell.angle_beta   90.00
_cell.angle_gamma   90.00
#
_symmetry.space_group_name_H-M   'P 1'
#
loop_
_entity.id
_entity.type
_entity.pdbx_description
1 polymer ?
#
loop_
_entity_poly.entity_id
_entity_poly.type
_entity_poly.pdbx_seq_one_letter_code
_entity_poly.pdbx_strand_id
1 'polypeptide(L)'
;MTALDGPLSEHRRLDVRCRCSHRVAAVYDADHVLVYTATVGTHGHGSRDRVDAGHANSSRGRRHTDILDTTGDPLCDDGIPASCECGPRVLSRAALLASVGQGVRHLIVD
;
A
#
# COMPACT_ATOMS: atom_id res chain seq x y z
N MET A 1 15.01 -4.09 -17.53
CA MET A 1 13.75 -3.77 -16.81
C MET A 1 12.82 -4.94 -17.06
N THR A 2 12.91 -5.97 -16.23
CA THR A 2 12.22 -7.24 -16.48
C THR A 2 10.76 -7.07 -16.12
N ALA A 3 9.89 -7.28 -17.11
CA ALA A 3 8.45 -7.33 -16.94
C ALA A 3 8.09 -8.51 -16.04
N LEU A 4 7.12 -8.31 -15.15
CA LEU A 4 6.51 -9.36 -14.35
C LEU A 4 5.77 -10.33 -15.30
N ASP A 5 6.48 -11.29 -15.88
CA ASP A 5 6.00 -12.25 -16.89
C ASP A 5 5.27 -13.47 -16.26
N GLY A 6 4.40 -13.20 -15.29
CA GLY A 6 3.59 -14.21 -14.59
C GLY A 6 2.30 -13.59 -14.03
N PRO A 7 1.26 -14.39 -13.71
CA PRO A 7 0.06 -13.84 -13.10
C PRO A 7 0.44 -13.23 -11.75
N LEU A 8 0.23 -11.91 -11.61
CA LEU A 8 0.50 -11.08 -10.42
C LEU A 8 0.01 -11.67 -9.09
N SER A 9 -0.86 -12.68 -9.13
CA SER A 9 -1.37 -13.46 -8.01
C SER A 9 -0.32 -14.34 -7.34
N GLU A 10 0.66 -14.89 -8.08
CA GLU A 10 1.67 -15.80 -7.53
C GLU A 10 2.74 -15.05 -6.73
N HIS A 11 3.03 -13.82 -7.14
CA HIS A 11 3.95 -12.92 -6.46
C HIS A 11 3.31 -12.22 -5.26
N ARG A 12 2.00 -12.35 -5.04
CA ARG A 12 1.31 -11.62 -3.98
C ARG A 12 1.50 -12.30 -2.63
N ARG A 13 2.28 -11.67 -1.75
CA ARG A 13 2.55 -12.17 -0.40
C ARG A 13 1.52 -11.72 0.62
N LEU A 14 1.06 -10.47 0.54
CA LEU A 14 0.12 -9.90 1.51
C LEU A 14 -0.92 -9.02 0.83
N ASP A 15 -2.17 -9.16 1.26
CA ASP A 15 -3.29 -8.27 0.95
C ASP A 15 -3.74 -7.55 2.22
N VAL A 16 -3.68 -6.22 2.21
CA VAL A 16 -4.10 -5.40 3.36
C VAL A 16 -5.45 -4.78 3.06
N ARG A 17 -6.43 -5.04 3.92
CA ARG A 17 -7.79 -4.52 3.78
C ARG A 17 -8.24 -3.79 5.03
N CYS A 18 -9.14 -2.84 4.89
CA CYS A 18 -9.82 -2.28 6.05
C CYS A 18 -10.96 -3.20 6.52
N ARG A 19 -11.54 -2.91 7.69
CA ARG A 19 -12.72 -3.63 8.21
C ARG A 19 -13.94 -3.60 7.28
N CYS A 20 -14.08 -2.56 6.45
CA CYS A 20 -15.11 -2.49 5.41
C CYS A 20 -14.76 -3.30 4.14
N SER A 21 -13.73 -4.14 4.18
CA SER A 21 -13.22 -4.94 3.05
C SER A 21 -12.65 -4.13 1.87
N HIS A 22 -12.45 -2.82 2.00
CA HIS A 22 -11.74 -2.04 0.98
C HIS A 22 -10.25 -2.39 0.98
N ARG A 23 -9.66 -2.48 -0.21
CA ARG A 23 -8.23 -2.70 -0.36
C ARG A 23 -7.47 -1.44 0.06
N VAL A 24 -6.55 -1.61 1.02
CA VAL A 24 -5.70 -0.55 1.54
C VAL A 24 -4.33 -0.61 0.88
N ALA A 25 -3.72 -1.80 0.86
CA ALA A 25 -2.39 -2.02 0.29
C ALA A 25 -2.20 -3.48 -0.13
N ALA A 26 -1.07 -3.77 -0.76
CA ALA A 26 -0.60 -5.11 -1.00
C ALA A 26 0.92 -5.17 -1.00
N VAL A 27 1.46 -6.34 -0.65
CA VAL A 27 2.89 -6.64 -0.77
C VAL A 27 3.07 -7.75 -1.80
N TYR A 28 4.01 -7.52 -2.70
CA TYR A 28 4.42 -8.44 -3.74
C TYR A 28 5.87 -8.85 -3.53
N ASP A 29 6.23 -10.04 -3.99
CA ASP A 29 7.58 -10.57 -4.02
C ASP A 29 8.04 -10.57 -5.49
N ALA A 30 8.91 -9.63 -5.82
CA ALA A 30 9.50 -9.48 -7.15
C ALA A 30 10.99 -9.80 -7.03
N ASP A 31 11.40 -10.98 -7.53
CA ASP A 31 12.81 -11.40 -7.53
C ASP A 31 13.49 -11.29 -6.15
N HIS A 32 12.86 -11.84 -5.11
CA HIS A 32 13.30 -11.79 -3.70
C HIS A 32 13.27 -10.39 -3.05
N VAL A 33 12.72 -9.39 -3.74
CA VAL A 33 12.49 -8.06 -3.21
C VAL A 33 11.01 -7.89 -2.88
N LEU A 34 10.71 -7.54 -1.62
CA LEU A 34 9.36 -7.23 -1.20
C LEU A 34 8.97 -5.82 -1.67
N VAL A 35 7.95 -5.73 -2.51
CA VAL A 35 7.42 -4.47 -3.05
C VAL A 35 6.07 -4.18 -2.43
N TYR A 36 5.99 -3.09 -1.70
CA TYR A 36 4.75 -2.54 -1.17
C TYR A 36 4.06 -1.67 -2.23
N THR A 37 2.75 -1.79 -2.34
CA THR A 37 1.94 -0.84 -3.11
C THR A 37 0.64 -0.51 -2.40
N ALA A 38 0.34 0.77 -2.34
CA ALA A 38 -0.91 1.31 -1.82
C ALA A 38 -1.38 2.46 -2.68
N THR A 39 -2.67 2.77 -2.58
CA THR A 39 -3.17 4.05 -3.06
C THR A 39 -2.95 5.07 -1.95
N VAL A 40 -2.43 6.26 -2.25
CA VAL A 40 -2.30 7.38 -1.32
C VAL A 40 -2.99 8.62 -1.88
N GLY A 41 -3.59 9.40 -1.01
CA GLY A 41 -4.32 10.61 -1.36
C GLY A 41 -5.83 10.45 -1.27
N THR A 42 -6.51 11.59 -1.20
CA THR A 42 -7.95 11.63 -1.03
C THR A 42 -8.65 11.15 -2.30
N HIS A 43 -9.09 9.89 -2.29
CA HIS A 43 -10.30 9.52 -3.01
C HIS A 43 -11.45 10.31 -2.37
N GLY A 44 -11.61 11.56 -2.80
CA GLY A 44 -12.72 12.40 -2.38
C GLY A 44 -13.99 11.86 -2.99
N HIS A 45 -14.80 11.14 -2.21
CA HIS A 45 -16.23 11.27 -2.40
C HIS A 45 -16.56 12.73 -2.11
N GLY A 46 -16.91 13.47 -3.17
CA GLY A 46 -17.04 14.91 -3.12
C GLY A 46 -18.04 15.36 -2.06
N SER A 47 -17.65 16.33 -1.24
CA SER A 47 -18.19 17.67 -1.36
C SER A 47 -17.38 18.64 -0.49
N ARG A 48 -17.11 19.80 -1.09
CA ARG A 48 -16.71 21.09 -0.50
C ARG A 48 -15.21 21.41 -0.39
N ASP A 49 -14.89 22.48 -1.10
CA ASP A 49 -13.70 23.35 -1.07
C ASP A 49 -12.36 22.72 -1.41
N ARG A 50 -12.04 22.71 -2.71
CA ARG A 50 -10.64 22.74 -3.15
C ARG A 50 -10.39 24.01 -3.96
N VAL A 51 -9.60 24.89 -3.36
CA VAL A 51 -8.89 25.97 -4.04
C VAL A 51 -8.12 25.42 -5.24
N ASP A 52 -8.29 26.11 -6.36
CA ASP A 52 -7.68 25.81 -7.64
C ASP A 52 -6.17 26.10 -7.58
N ALA A 53 -5.38 25.05 -7.77
CA ALA A 53 -3.95 25.16 -8.03
C ALA A 53 -3.58 24.17 -9.13
N GLY A 54 -3.61 24.66 -10.37
CA GLY A 54 -2.63 24.37 -11.41
C GLY A 54 -2.64 22.97 -12.03
N HIS A 55 -3.36 22.84 -13.16
CA HIS A 55 -3.02 22.05 -14.35
C HIS A 55 -2.33 20.67 -14.17
N ALA A 56 -3.09 19.65 -13.74
CA ALA A 56 -3.00 18.26 -14.21
C ALA A 56 -4.20 17.46 -13.67
N ASN A 57 -5.30 17.54 -14.40
CA ASN A 57 -6.61 17.05 -14.01
C ASN A 57 -6.71 15.51 -13.96
N SER A 58 -6.45 14.89 -12.81
CA SER A 58 -7.28 13.80 -12.29
C SER A 58 -6.98 13.55 -10.81
N SER A 59 -7.97 13.84 -9.96
CA SER A 59 -8.02 13.51 -8.53
C SER A 59 -8.23 12.00 -8.28
N ARG A 60 -7.41 11.16 -8.91
CA ARG A 60 -7.31 9.73 -8.60
C ARG A 60 -6.21 9.58 -7.56
N GLY A 61 -6.44 8.83 -6.48
CA GLY A 61 -5.40 8.52 -5.51
C GLY A 61 -4.13 8.08 -6.24
N ARG A 62 -2.99 8.68 -5.88
CA ARG A 62 -1.71 8.32 -6.49
C ARG A 62 -1.34 6.93 -6.00
N ARG A 63 -0.82 6.08 -6.87
CA ARG A 63 -0.20 4.82 -6.42
C ARG A 63 1.13 5.17 -5.76
N HIS A 64 1.26 4.83 -4.50
CA HIS A 64 2.52 4.81 -3.78
C HIS A 64 3.06 3.40 -3.82
N THR A 65 4.27 3.26 -4.35
CA THR A 65 4.98 1.99 -4.40
C THR A 65 6.33 2.19 -3.74
N ASP A 66 6.67 1.31 -2.82
CA ASP A 66 7.87 1.38 -2.02
C ASP A 66 8.52 -0.01 -1.92
N ILE A 67 9.84 -0.05 -1.76
CA ILE A 67 10.57 -1.30 -1.56
C ILE A 67 10.66 -1.54 -0.04
N LEU A 68 10.12 -2.67 0.41
CA LEU A 68 10.25 -3.11 1.79
C LEU A 68 11.60 -3.80 1.94
N ASP A 69 12.59 -3.04 2.39
CA ASP A 69 13.89 -3.58 2.73
C ASP A 69 13.79 -4.44 3.99
N THR A 70 14.10 -5.74 3.85
CA THR A 70 14.09 -6.71 4.97
C THR A 70 15.31 -6.59 5.87
N THR A 71 16.31 -5.82 5.45
CA THR A 71 17.57 -5.56 6.15
C THR A 71 17.53 -4.24 6.93
N GLY A 72 16.48 -3.43 6.74
CA GLY A 72 16.26 -2.19 7.46
C GLY A 72 16.13 -2.42 8.96
N ASP A 73 16.54 -1.42 9.74
CA ASP A 73 16.51 -1.48 11.20
C ASP A 73 15.05 -1.64 11.69
N PRO A 74 14.68 -2.76 12.35
CA PRO A 74 13.30 -3.02 12.76
C PRO A 74 12.83 -2.06 13.87
N LEU A 75 13.72 -1.27 14.48
CA LEU A 75 13.37 -0.22 15.44
C LEU A 75 12.98 1.09 14.75
N CYS A 76 13.28 1.24 13.45
CA CYS A 76 12.81 2.35 12.64
C CYS A 76 11.45 1.95 12.02
N ASP A 77 10.41 1.95 12.84
CA ASP A 77 9.04 1.77 12.34
C ASP A 77 8.56 3.04 11.64
N ASP A 78 8.98 3.20 10.38
CA ASP A 78 8.46 4.26 9.54
C ASP A 78 7.01 3.94 9.18
N GLY A 79 6.10 4.82 9.61
CA GLY A 79 4.71 4.77 9.18
C GLY A 79 4.61 5.01 7.67
N ILE A 80 4.20 4.01 6.92
CA ILE A 80 4.01 4.07 5.47
C ILE A 80 2.58 4.55 5.17
N PRO A 81 2.39 5.57 4.31
CA PRO A 81 1.07 6.05 3.96
C PRO A 81 0.30 5.02 3.11
N ALA A 82 -1.00 4.89 3.42
CA ALA A 82 -1.96 4.14 2.65
C ALA A 82 -3.30 4.89 2.64
N SER A 83 -4.21 4.51 1.76
CA SER A 83 -5.57 5.03 1.76
C SER A 83 -6.50 4.02 1.12
N CYS A 84 -7.72 3.97 1.62
CA CYS A 84 -8.82 3.29 0.98
C CYS A 84 -10.03 4.24 0.94
N GLU A 85 -11.17 3.75 0.47
CA GLU A 85 -12.42 4.52 0.39
C GLU A 85 -12.90 5.01 1.77
N CYS A 86 -12.43 4.40 2.87
CA CYS A 86 -12.69 4.88 4.24
C CYS A 86 -11.84 6.09 4.64
N GLY A 87 -10.79 6.44 3.89
CA GLY A 87 -9.89 7.54 4.21
C GLY A 87 -8.41 7.16 4.23
N PRO A 88 -7.53 8.12 4.58
CA PRO A 88 -6.10 7.92 4.73
C PRO A 88 -5.79 7.06 5.96
N ARG A 89 -4.73 6.25 5.85
CA ARG A 89 -4.24 5.32 6.87
C ARG A 89 -2.72 5.35 6.89
N VAL A 90 -2.15 4.95 8.02
CA VAL A 90 -0.71 4.74 8.14
C VAL A 90 -0.50 3.30 8.57
N LEU A 91 0.37 2.59 7.85
CA LEU A 91 0.72 1.20 8.11
C LEU A 91 2.15 1.13 8.65
N SER A 92 2.39 0.28 9.64
CA SER A 92 3.74 0.01 10.12
C SER A 92 4.49 -0.86 9.12
N ARG A 93 5.71 -0.44 8.73
CA ARG A 93 6.59 -1.24 7.87
C ARG A 93 6.93 -2.57 8.54
N ALA A 94 7.29 -2.52 9.82
CA ALA A 94 7.65 -3.70 10.60
C ALA A 94 6.48 -4.69 10.71
N ALA A 95 5.25 -4.21 10.91
CA ALA A 95 4.05 -5.06 10.99
C ALA A 95 3.77 -5.80 9.66
N LEU A 96 3.98 -5.12 8.52
CA LEU A 96 3.83 -5.73 7.19
C LEU A 96 4.88 -6.83 6.98
N LEU A 97 6.14 -6.54 7.28
CA LEU A 97 7.24 -7.49 7.17
C LEU A 97 7.03 -8.70 8.10
N ALA A 98 6.63 -8.47 9.36
CA ALA A 98 6.32 -9.52 10.30
C ALA A 98 5.17 -10.42 9.79
N SER A 99 4.10 -9.81 9.24
CA SER A 99 2.97 -10.55 8.66
C SER A 99 3.41 -11.42 7.47
N VAL A 100 4.26 -10.88 6.59
CA VAL A 100 4.84 -11.63 5.47
C VAL A 100 5.72 -12.78 5.97
N GLY A 101 6.58 -12.53 6.96
CA GLY A 101 7.44 -13.55 7.58
C GLY A 101 6.66 -14.67 8.27
N GLN A 102 5.48 -14.36 8.81
CA GLN A 102 4.56 -15.35 9.39
C GLN A 102 3.74 -16.12 8.33
N GLY A 103 3.87 -15.77 7.04
CA GLY A 103 3.09 -16.38 5.97
C GLY A 103 1.62 -15.95 5.92
N VAL A 104 1.27 -14.82 6.56
CA VAL A 104 -0.09 -14.27 6.53
C VAL A 104 -0.38 -13.73 5.14
N ARG A 105 -1.51 -14.16 4.55
CA ARG A 105 -1.93 -13.73 3.21
C ARG A 105 -2.87 -12.52 3.23
N HIS A 106 -3.57 -12.32 4.34
CA HIS A 106 -4.56 -11.26 4.52
C HIS A 106 -4.38 -10.57 5.87
N LEU A 107 -4.17 -9.26 5.85
CA LEU A 107 -4.10 -8.42 7.06
C LEU A 107 -5.28 -7.46 7.06
N ILE A 108 -6.04 -7.44 8.16
CA ILE A 108 -7.13 -6.48 8.36
C ILE A 108 -6.63 -5.35 9.26
N VAL A 109 -6.81 -4.11 8.80
CA VAL A 109 -6.44 -2.89 9.53
C VAL A 109 -7.69 -2.08 9.87
N ASP A 110 -7.70 -1.45 11.04
CA ASP A 110 -8.80 -0.59 11.49
C ASP A 110 -8.71 0.80 10.91
#